data_AF-A0A852STD6-F1
#
_entry.id   AF-A0A852STD6-F1
#
_cell.length_a   1.000
_cell.length_b   1.000
_cell.length_c   1.000
_cell.angle_alpha   90.00
_cell.angle_beta   90.00
_cell.angle_gamma   90.00
#
_symmetry.space_group_name_H-M   'P 1'
#
loop_
_entity.id
_entity.type
_entity.pdbx_description
1 polymer ?
#
loop_
_entity_poly.entity_id
_entity_poly.type
_entity_poly.pdbx_seq_one_letter_code
_entity_poly.pdbx_strand_id
1 'polypeptide(L)'
;MNKTVVFVCFIILAAVGLTGAVVILIIKPEASATFTTLLVTVLGLAVSAAGTFYALGKQGEKLDTIARQTNGTTSAIVNENIRLTRLLAERGTAPTSDEVEVNVGPKHGL
;
A
#
# COMPACT_ATOMS: atom_id res chain seq x y z
N MET A 1 4.78 5.78 -10.05
CA MET A 1 5.52 7.05 -10.23
C MET A 1 6.94 6.85 -9.73
N ASN A 2 7.97 7.20 -10.51
CA ASN A 2 9.36 7.03 -10.08
C ASN A 2 9.61 7.92 -8.86
N LYS A 3 9.92 7.32 -7.71
CA LYS A 3 10.12 8.00 -6.42
C LYS A 3 11.17 9.11 -6.54
N THR A 4 12.16 8.90 -7.40
CA THR A 4 13.22 9.88 -7.71
C THR A 4 12.67 11.14 -8.38
N VAL A 5 11.68 11.01 -9.28
CA VAL A 5 11.12 12.17 -10.00
C VAL A 5 10.36 13.10 -9.05
N VAL A 6 9.58 12.53 -8.13
CA VAL A 6 8.86 13.32 -7.11
C VAL A 6 9.82 14.08 -6.21
N PHE A 7 10.90 13.40 -5.79
CA PHE A 7 11.91 14.00 -4.92
C PHE A 7 12.67 15.13 -5.62
N VAL A 8 13.06 14.93 -6.88
CA VAL A 8 13.74 15.96 -7.69
C VAL A 8 12.83 17.17 -7.92
N CYS A 9 11.56 16.97 -8.25
CA CYS A 9 10.60 18.07 -8.37
C CYS A 9 10.45 18.84 -7.06
N PHE A 10 10.44 18.15 -5.92
CA PHE A 10 10.33 18.78 -4.61
C PHE A 10 11.56 19.65 -4.28
N ILE A 11 12.76 19.17 -4.58
CA ILE A 11 14.01 19.94 -4.40
C ILE A 11 14.01 21.20 -5.27
N ILE A 12 13.63 21.08 -6.55
CA ILE A 12 13.58 22.22 -7.46
C ILE A 12 12.57 23.25 -6.95
N LEU A 13 11.38 22.81 -6.53
CA LEU A 13 10.33 23.70 -6.02
C LEU A 13 10.78 24.41 -4.72
N ALA A 14 11.45 23.68 -3.83
CA ALA A 14 12.02 24.26 -2.60
C ALA A 14 13.12 25.29 -2.92
N ALA A 15 14.01 25.00 -3.87
CA ALA A 15 15.08 25.93 -4.28
C ALA A 15 14.52 27.21 -4.91
N VAL A 16 13.54 27.09 -5.81
CA VAL A 16 12.86 28.25 -6.43
C VAL A 16 12.11 29.05 -5.38
N GLY A 17 11.40 28.38 -4.48
CA GLY A 17 10.67 29.04 -3.40
C GLY A 17 11.60 29.80 -2.45
N LEU A 18 12.73 29.20 -2.06
CA LEU A 18 13.70 29.84 -1.18
C LEU A 18 14.37 31.05 -1.86
N THR A 19 14.68 30.93 -3.16
CA THR A 19 15.18 32.06 -3.96
C THR A 19 14.14 33.19 -4.04
N GLY A 20 12.86 32.86 -4.29
CA GLY A 20 11.77 33.83 -4.30
C GLY A 20 11.59 34.52 -2.94
N ALA A 21 11.76 33.79 -1.84
CA ALA A 21 11.70 34.36 -0.49
C ALA A 21 12.80 35.40 -0.28
N VAL A 22 14.04 35.10 -0.68
CA VAL A 22 15.17 36.04 -0.58
C VAL A 22 14.94 37.29 -1.42
N VAL A 23 14.44 37.13 -2.66
CA VAL A 23 14.14 38.27 -3.55
C VAL A 23 13.04 39.16 -2.95
N ILE A 24 11.97 38.57 -2.42
CA ILE A 24 10.90 39.33 -1.77
C ILE A 24 11.41 40.03 -0.52
N LEU A 25 12.30 39.41 0.26
CA LEU A 25 12.87 40.01 1.46
C LEU A 25 13.68 41.27 1.15
N ILE A 26 14.28 41.36 -0.04
CA ILE A 26 15.02 42.56 -0.50
C ILE A 26 14.07 43.64 -1.06
N ILE A 27 13.06 43.27 -1.84
CA ILE A 27 12.20 44.24 -2.56
C ILE A 27 11.01 44.72 -1.72
N LYS A 28 10.40 43.81 -0.95
CA LYS A 28 9.22 44.04 -0.11
C LYS A 28 9.28 43.18 1.16
N PRO A 29 10.11 43.56 2.15
CA PRO A 29 10.32 42.80 3.38
C PRO A 29 9.02 42.54 4.15
N GLU A 30 8.05 43.45 4.10
CA GLU A 30 6.74 43.31 4.71
C GLU A 30 5.90 42.16 4.13
N ALA A 31 6.11 41.79 2.86
CA ALA A 31 5.41 40.68 2.20
C ALA A 31 6.12 39.32 2.41
N SER A 32 7.35 39.32 2.92
CA SER A 32 8.16 38.11 3.07
C SER A 32 7.55 37.09 4.04
N ALA A 33 6.90 37.55 5.11
CA ALA A 33 6.25 36.69 6.09
C ALA A 33 5.06 35.93 5.47
N THR A 34 4.21 36.62 4.71
CA THR A 34 3.08 36.01 4.01
C THR A 34 3.54 35.02 2.94
N PHE A 35 4.56 35.40 2.15
CA PHE A 35 5.12 34.51 1.13
C PHE A 35 5.73 33.24 1.73
N THR A 36 6.52 33.38 2.80
CA THR A 36 7.15 32.25 3.49
C THR A 36 6.10 31.31 4.07
N THR A 37 5.02 31.86 4.66
CA THR A 37 3.89 31.08 5.18
C THR A 37 3.20 30.29 4.06
N LEU A 38 2.95 30.93 2.91
CA LEU A 38 2.36 30.26 1.75
C LEU A 38 3.27 29.13 1.24
N LEU A 39 4.57 29.39 1.13
CA LEU A 39 5.57 28.43 0.68
C LEU A 39 5.64 27.20 1.59
N VAL A 40 5.70 27.39 2.91
CA VAL A 40 5.70 26.29 3.88
C VAL A 40 4.40 25.50 3.80
N THR A 41 3.27 26.18 3.62
CA THR A 41 1.96 25.52 3.48
C THR A 41 1.91 24.63 2.24
N VAL A 42 2.34 25.13 1.08
CA VAL A 42 2.37 24.37 -0.17
C VAL A 42 3.33 23.18 -0.08
N LEU A 43 4.52 23.39 0.47
CA LEU A 43 5.48 22.30 0.70
C LEU A 43 4.91 21.25 1.67
N GLY A 44 4.24 21.68 2.75
CA GLY A 44 3.60 20.80 3.71
C GLY A 44 2.50 19.94 3.08
N LEU A 45 1.64 20.54 2.24
CA LEU A 45 0.62 19.81 1.48
C LEU A 45 1.23 18.81 0.49
N ALA A 46 2.32 19.19 -0.18
CA ALA A 46 3.01 18.31 -1.10
C ALA A 46 3.67 17.11 -0.38
N VAL A 47 4.27 17.33 0.80
CA VAL A 47 4.83 16.24 1.62
C VAL A 47 3.74 15.31 2.13
N SER A 48 2.63 15.86 2.64
CA SER A 48 1.54 15.03 3.15
C SER A 48 0.90 14.20 2.04
N ALA A 49 0.66 14.79 0.87
CA ALA A 49 0.18 14.06 -0.31
C ALA A 49 1.17 12.95 -0.73
N ALA A 50 2.47 13.27 -0.85
CA ALA A 50 3.49 12.30 -1.22
C ALA A 50 3.60 11.15 -0.20
N GLY A 51 3.51 11.45 1.10
CA GLY A 51 3.49 10.46 2.17
C GLY A 51 2.29 9.52 2.08
N THR A 52 1.10 10.08 1.84
CA THR A 52 -0.13 9.30 1.65
C THR A 52 -0.04 8.39 0.43
N PHE A 53 0.44 8.89 -0.71
CA PHE A 53 0.62 8.06 -1.90
C PHE A 53 1.66 6.96 -1.70
N TYR A 54 2.73 7.22 -0.94
CA TYR A 54 3.72 6.21 -0.61
C TYR A 54 3.15 5.10 0.29
N ALA A 55 2.37 5.48 1.30
CA ALA A 55 1.70 4.53 2.19
C ALA A 55 0.70 3.65 1.43
N LEU A 56 -0.14 4.27 0.59
CA LEU A 56 -1.11 3.56 -0.24
C LEU A 56 -0.43 2.63 -1.27
N GLY A 57 0.65 3.09 -1.90
CA GLY A 57 1.41 2.26 -2.84
C GLY A 57 1.96 0.98 -2.19
N LYS A 58 2.51 1.09 -0.98
CA LYS A 58 3.03 -0.06 -0.22
C LYS A 58 1.92 -1.01 0.23
N GLN A 59 0.72 -0.49 0.51
CA GLN A 59 -0.45 -1.33 0.81
C GLN A 59 -0.91 -2.10 -0.43
N GLY A 60 -0.95 -1.47 -1.60
CA GLY A 60 -1.29 -2.13 -2.86
C GLY A 60 -0.31 -3.27 -3.20
N GLU A 61 0.99 -3.05 -3.00
CA GLU A 61 2.03 -4.06 -3.25
C GLU A 61 1.89 -5.30 -2.33
N LYS A 62 1.49 -5.08 -1.07
CA LYS A 62 1.16 -6.16 -0.14
C LYS A 62 -0.11 -6.91 -0.54
N LEU A 63 -1.14 -6.20 -0.98
CA LEU A 63 -2.38 -6.81 -1.47
C LEU A 63 -2.13 -7.68 -2.70
N ASP A 64 -1.30 -7.22 -3.64
CA ASP A 64 -0.92 -8.01 -4.81
C ASP A 64 -0.14 -9.28 -4.43
N THR A 65 0.74 -9.17 -3.44
CA THR A 65 1.48 -10.32 -2.91
C THR A 65 0.53 -11.33 -2.27
N ILE A 66 -0.41 -10.86 -1.43
CA ILE A 66 -1.44 -11.70 -0.80
C ILE A 66 -2.31 -12.34 -1.88
N ALA A 67 -2.78 -11.59 -2.88
CA ALA A 67 -3.60 -12.12 -3.97
C ALA A 67 -2.89 -13.24 -4.73
N ARG A 68 -1.59 -13.08 -5.03
CA ARG A 68 -0.77 -14.13 -5.68
C ARG A 68 -0.62 -15.37 -4.79
N GLN A 69 -0.34 -15.18 -3.49
CA GLN A 69 -0.17 -16.28 -2.55
C GLN A 69 -1.47 -17.04 -2.28
N THR A 70 -2.60 -16.33 -2.10
CA THR A 70 -3.92 -16.91 -1.91
C THR A 70 -4.34 -17.72 -3.14
N ASN A 71 -4.20 -17.16 -4.35
CA ASN A 71 -4.55 -17.88 -5.57
C ASN A 71 -3.71 -19.16 -5.75
N GLY A 72 -2.39 -19.10 -5.46
CA GLY A 72 -1.53 -20.28 -5.50
C GLY A 72 -1.93 -21.35 -4.47
N THR A 73 -2.29 -20.93 -3.26
CA THR A 73 -2.70 -21.82 -2.17
C THR A 73 -4.06 -22.46 -2.44
N THR A 74 -5.03 -21.70 -2.95
CA THR A 74 -6.35 -22.21 -3.33
C THR A 74 -6.23 -23.27 -4.44
N SER A 75 -5.42 -23.03 -5.47
CA SER A 75 -5.18 -24.03 -6.51
C SER A 75 -4.55 -25.31 -5.95
N ALA A 76 -3.62 -25.20 -5.00
CA ALA A 76 -3.02 -26.36 -4.33
C ALA A 76 -4.06 -27.16 -3.52
N ILE A 77 -4.91 -26.48 -2.74
CA ILE A 77 -5.97 -27.11 -1.94
C ILE A 77 -7.02 -27.78 -2.82
N VAL A 78 -7.39 -27.16 -3.95
CA VAL A 78 -8.35 -27.73 -4.90
C VAL A 78 -7.79 -29.00 -5.55
N ASN A 79 -6.52 -28.97 -5.99
CA ASN A 79 -5.86 -30.15 -6.56
C ASN A 79 -5.76 -31.30 -5.56
N GLU A 80 -5.46 -30.98 -4.30
CA GLU A 80 -5.39 -31.98 -3.24
C GLU A 80 -6.76 -32.57 -2.92
N ASN A 81 -7.82 -31.75 -2.87
CA ASN A 81 -9.19 -32.25 -2.73
C ASN A 81 -9.56 -33.20 -3.88
N ILE A 82 -9.28 -32.83 -5.14
CA ILE A 82 -9.54 -33.70 -6.29
C ILE A 82 -8.78 -35.03 -6.16
N ARG A 83 -7.52 -35.00 -5.72
CA ARG A 83 -6.71 -36.19 -5.47
C ARG A 83 -7.34 -37.08 -4.40
N LEU A 84 -7.71 -36.50 -3.26
CA LEU A 84 -8.32 -37.23 -2.14
C LEU A 84 -9.70 -37.78 -2.52
N THR A 85 -10.53 -37.02 -3.23
CA THR A 85 -11.83 -37.47 -3.73
C THR A 85 -11.66 -38.67 -4.67
N ARG A 86 -10.64 -38.66 -5.55
CA ARG A 86 -10.33 -39.82 -6.41
C ARG A 86 -9.91 -41.04 -5.60
N LEU A 87 -9.03 -40.88 -4.60
CA LEU A 87 -8.59 -41.97 -3.74
C LEU A 87 -9.73 -42.55 -2.88
N LEU A 88 -10.66 -41.72 -2.42
CA LEU A 88 -11.84 -42.16 -1.68
C LEU A 88 -12.81 -42.95 -2.58
N ALA A 89 -13.01 -42.48 -3.81
CA ALA A 89 -13.81 -43.19 -4.82
C ALA A 89 -13.20 -44.56 -5.19
N GLU A 90 -11.88 -44.64 -5.35
CA GLU A 90 -11.17 -45.91 -5.60
C GLU A 90 -11.27 -46.90 -4.43
N ARG A 91 -11.36 -46.40 -3.18
CA ARG A 91 -11.54 -47.23 -1.99
C ARG A 91 -13.00 -47.61 -1.70
N GLY A 92 -13.96 -47.18 -2.54
CA GLY A 92 -15.38 -47.51 -2.39
C GLY A 92 -16.09 -46.79 -1.23
N THR A 93 -15.40 -45.87 -0.55
CA THR A 93 -16.00 -44.94 0.42
C THR A 93 -16.46 -43.70 -0.32
N ALA A 94 -17.75 -43.64 -0.66
CA ALA A 94 -18.35 -42.40 -1.14
C ALA A 94 -18.25 -41.34 -0.03
N PRO A 95 -17.89 -40.08 -0.34
CA PRO A 95 -17.83 -39.01 0.65
C PRO A 95 -19.26 -38.69 1.09
N THR A 96 -19.71 -39.28 2.20
CA THR A 96 -20.94 -38.88 2.88
C THR A 96 -20.69 -37.55 3.58
N SER A 97 -21.53 -36.57 3.32
CA SER A 97 -21.47 -35.18 3.79
C SER A 97 -21.58 -34.98 5.30
N ASP A 98 -21.60 -36.04 6.09
CA ASP A 98 -22.13 -36.00 7.46
C ASP A 98 -21.06 -35.94 8.57
N GLU A 99 -19.76 -36.00 8.25
CA GLU A 99 -18.67 -36.01 9.26
C GLU A 99 -17.63 -34.89 9.10
N VAL A 100 -17.97 -33.76 8.48
CA VAL A 100 -17.07 -32.59 8.54
C VAL A 100 -17.29 -31.84 9.84
N GLU A 101 -16.75 -32.36 10.94
CA GLU A 101 -16.52 -31.56 12.15
C GLU A 101 -15.41 -30.56 11.82
N VAL A 102 -15.80 -29.35 11.41
CA VAL A 102 -14.87 -28.24 11.19
C VAL A 102 -14.30 -27.84 12.56
N ASN A 103 -13.17 -28.44 12.93
CA ASN A 103 -12.37 -27.98 14.05
C ASN A 103 -11.71 -26.65 13.65
N VAL A 104 -12.46 -25.56 13.86
CA VAL A 104 -11.95 -24.20 13.75
C VAL A 104 -10.96 -24.04 14.90
N GLY A 105 -9.66 -24.13 14.59
CA GLY A 105 -8.57 -24.01 15.56
C GLY A 105 -8.72 -22.79 16.48
N PRO A 106 -8.04 -22.80 17.64
CA PRO A 106 -8.39 -21.93 18.77
C PRO A 106 -8.34 -20.46 18.35
N LYS A 107 -9.47 -19.78 18.50
CA LYS A 107 -9.55 -18.32 18.42
C LYS A 107 -8.59 -17.75 19.47
N HIS A 108 -7.41 -17.32 19.06
CA HIS A 108 -6.60 -16.42 19.87
C HIS A 108 -7.35 -15.10 19.96
N GLY A 109 -8.02 -14.93 21.10
CA GLY A 109 -8.62 -13.70 21.53
C GLY A 109 -7.56 -12.61 21.66
N LEU A 110 -8.05 -11.40 21.40
CA LEU A 110 -7.43 -10.09 21.56
C LEU A 110 -6.70 -9.91 22.90
#